data_AF-A0A7X2MX53-F1
#
_entry.id   AF-A0A7X2MX53-F1
#
_cell.length_a   1.000
_cell.length_b   1.000
_cell.length_c   1.000
_cell.angle_alpha   90.00
_cell.angle_beta   90.00
_cell.angle_gamma   90.00
#
_symmetry.space_group_name_H-M   'P 1'
#
loop_
_entity.id
_entity.type
_entity.pdbx_description
1 polymer ?
#
loop_
_entity_poly.entity_id
_entity_poly.type
_entity_poly.pdbx_seq_one_letter_code
_entity_poly.pdbx_strand_id
1 'polypeptide(L)'
;MTIKPNIKTDLGILYRINRSIQVEGAFGIIKQDANFRRFLMRGKKNVFIEILLMAFGFDINKLHNKTMQNRNGQLLHKQQVS
;
A
#
# COMPACT_ATOMS: atom_id res chain seq x y z
N MET A 1 2.83 -15.63 -22.62
CA MET A 1 2.55 -15.28 -21.20
C MET A 1 3.61 -15.97 -20.33
N THR A 2 4.85 -15.47 -20.37
CA THR A 2 5.99 -16.16 -19.75
C THR A 2 6.17 -15.61 -18.34
N ILE A 3 6.01 -16.46 -17.34
CA ILE A 3 6.21 -16.13 -15.93
C ILE A 3 7.67 -15.69 -15.79
N LYS A 4 7.91 -14.43 -15.39
CA LYS A 4 9.27 -13.92 -15.21
C LYS A 4 10.04 -14.86 -14.25
N PRO A 5 11.26 -15.30 -14.59
CA PRO A 5 12.03 -16.29 -13.80
C PRO A 5 12.27 -15.84 -12.34
N ASN A 6 12.13 -14.54 -12.07
CA ASN A 6 12.44 -13.90 -10.80
C ASN A 6 11.30 -13.90 -9.77
N ILE A 7 10.18 -14.58 -10.02
CA ILE A 7 9.06 -14.66 -9.06
C ILE A 7 9.29 -15.84 -8.09
N LYS A 8 9.88 -16.95 -8.53
CA LYS A 8 10.10 -18.12 -7.66
C LYS A 8 11.37 -18.03 -6.80
N THR A 9 12.17 -16.99 -6.98
CA THR A 9 13.36 -16.73 -6.14
C THR A 9 12.93 -16.30 -4.74
N ASP A 10 13.79 -16.50 -3.74
CA ASP A 10 13.52 -16.10 -2.36
C ASP A 10 13.20 -14.59 -2.25
N LEU A 11 13.95 -13.77 -3.00
CA LEU A 11 13.70 -12.34 -3.14
C LEU A 11 12.30 -12.06 -3.74
N GLY A 12 11.92 -12.79 -4.79
CA GLY A 12 10.61 -12.66 -5.42
C GLY A 12 9.47 -13.05 -4.49
N ILE A 13 9.65 -14.11 -3.69
CA ILE A 13 8.70 -14.55 -2.66
C ILE A 13 8.56 -13.46 -1.58
N LEU A 14 9.69 -12.95 -1.06
CA LEU A 14 9.72 -11.88 -0.07
C LEU A 14 8.96 -10.64 -0.54
N TYR A 15 9.16 -10.20 -1.79
CA TYR A 15 8.45 -9.05 -2.34
C TYR A 15 6.95 -9.30 -2.51
N ARG A 16 6.53 -10.52 -2.88
CA ARG A 16 5.09 -10.83 -2.98
C ARG A 16 4.40 -10.76 -1.62
N ILE A 17 5.02 -11.35 -0.59
CA ILE A 17 4.49 -11.32 0.77
C ILE A 17 4.40 -9.87 1.26
N ASN A 18 5.48 -9.10 1.08
CA ASN A 18 5.51 -7.69 1.45
C ASN A 18 4.45 -6.86 0.72
N ARG A 19 4.21 -7.16 -0.56
CA ARG A 19 3.15 -6.49 -1.33
C ARG A 19 1.76 -6.80 -0.77
N SER A 20 1.48 -8.05 -0.36
CA SER A 20 0.20 -8.39 0.29
C SER A 20 0.01 -7.61 1.59
N ILE A 21 1.03 -7.64 2.47
CA ILE A 21 1.01 -6.95 3.76
C ILE A 21 0.77 -5.44 3.58
N GLN A 22 1.48 -4.81 2.63
CA GLN A 22 1.35 -3.37 2.37
C GLN A 22 -0.04 -3.01 1.82
N VAL A 23 -0.58 -3.82 0.93
CA VAL A 23 -1.90 -3.60 0.34
C VAL A 23 -3.00 -3.77 1.38
N GLU A 24 -2.96 -4.83 2.17
CA GLU A 24 -3.91 -5.08 3.25
C GLU A 24 -3.89 -3.97 4.31
N GLY A 25 -2.69 -3.56 4.76
CA GLY A 25 -2.54 -2.46 5.71
C GLY A 25 -3.06 -1.13 5.17
N ALA A 26 -2.80 -0.81 3.90
CA ALA A 26 -3.32 0.40 3.27
C ALA A 26 -4.85 0.39 3.20
N PHE A 27 -5.46 -0.73 2.81
CA PHE A 27 -6.93 -0.86 2.80
C PHE A 27 -7.55 -0.79 4.19
N GLY A 28 -6.88 -1.34 5.21
CA GLY A 28 -7.33 -1.23 6.60
C GLY A 28 -7.42 0.23 7.06
N ILE A 29 -6.35 0.99 6.85
CA ILE A 29 -6.27 2.42 7.20
C ILE A 29 -7.32 3.23 6.41
N ILE A 30 -7.42 3.02 5.09
CA ILE A 30 -8.38 3.76 4.25
C ILE A 30 -9.83 3.50 4.70
N LYS A 31 -10.18 2.24 4.98
CA LYS A 31 -11.57 1.88 5.31
C LYS A 31 -11.97 2.23 6.73
N GLN A 32 -11.07 2.03 7.70
CA GLN A 32 -11.37 2.24 9.11
C GLN A 32 -10.97 3.64 9.57
N ASP A 33 -9.67 3.96 9.50
CA ASP A 33 -9.14 5.22 10.06
C ASP A 33 -9.58 6.44 9.27
N ALA A 34 -9.56 6.36 7.93
CA ALA A 34 -10.10 7.42 7.06
C ALA A 34 -11.62 7.32 6.87
N ASN A 35 -12.28 6.33 7.50
CA ASN A 35 -13.72 6.06 7.44
C ASN A 35 -14.31 6.08 6.01
N PHE A 36 -13.52 5.64 5.02
CA PHE A 36 -13.98 5.62 3.65
C PHE A 36 -14.91 4.43 3.40
N ARG A 37 -16.22 4.70 3.29
CA ARG A 37 -17.25 3.66 3.09
C ARG A 37 -17.72 3.55 1.64
N ARG A 38 -17.68 4.64 0.87
CA ARG A 38 -18.17 4.70 -0.51
C ARG A 38 -17.59 5.92 -1.23
N PHE A 39 -17.47 5.83 -2.55
CA PHE A 39 -17.18 6.98 -3.39
C PHE A 39 -18.28 8.04 -3.28
N LEU A 40 -17.84 9.29 -3.19
CA LEU A 40 -18.72 10.45 -3.19
C LEU A 40 -19.08 10.84 -4.62
N MET A 41 -18.11 10.73 -5.54
CA MET A 41 -18.31 11.10 -6.94
C MET A 41 -18.87 9.94 -7.77
N ARG A 42 -19.55 10.29 -8.87
CA ARG A 42 -20.08 9.33 -9.85
C ARG A 42 -19.38 9.50 -11.20
N GLY A 43 -19.33 8.40 -11.95
CA GLY A 43 -18.68 8.32 -13.26
C GLY A 43 -17.19 7.98 -13.15
N LYS A 44 -16.68 7.19 -14.11
CA LYS A 44 -15.33 6.60 -14.06
C LYS A 44 -14.22 7.64 -13.85
N LYS A 45 -14.28 8.76 -14.56
CA LYS A 45 -13.28 9.84 -14.47
C LYS A 45 -13.21 10.44 -13.06
N ASN A 46 -14.35 10.73 -12.46
CA ASN A 46 -14.41 11.39 -11.17
C ASN A 46 -14.03 10.41 -10.03
N VAL A 47 -14.50 9.16 -10.11
CA VAL A 47 -14.08 8.10 -9.18
C VAL A 47 -12.58 7.87 -9.26
N PHE A 48 -11.98 7.90 -10.45
CA PHE A 48 -10.53 7.80 -10.61
C PHE A 48 -9.79 8.94 -9.90
N ILE A 49 -10.26 10.19 -10.04
CA ILE A 49 -9.69 11.34 -9.34
C ILE A 49 -9.81 11.17 -7.82
N GLU A 50 -10.95 10.69 -7.34
CA GLU A 50 -11.18 10.45 -5.90
C GLU A 50 -10.21 9.40 -5.34
N ILE A 51 -10.02 8.28 -6.03
CA ILE A 51 -9.02 7.26 -5.65
C ILE A 51 -7.61 7.85 -5.70
N LEU A 52 -7.28 8.63 -6.73
CA LEU A 52 -5.96 9.23 -6.90
C LEU A 52 -5.62 10.17 -5.75
N LEU A 53 -6.53 11.10 -5.41
CA LEU A 53 -6.34 12.03 -4.30
C LEU A 53 -6.23 11.31 -2.96
N MET A 54 -7.04 10.27 -2.74
CA MET A 54 -6.96 9.45 -1.54
C MET A 54 -5.60 8.73 -1.42
N ALA A 55 -5.12 8.12 -2.52
CA ALA A 55 -3.81 7.47 -2.55
C ALA A 55 -2.68 8.47 -2.25
N PHE A 56 -2.72 9.66 -2.85
CA PHE A 56 -1.77 10.73 -2.56
C PHE A 56 -1.78 11.14 -1.08
N GLY A 57 -2.97 11.38 -0.51
CA GLY A 57 -3.10 11.73 0.91
C GLY A 57 -2.56 10.62 1.83
N PHE A 58 -2.84 9.36 1.51
CA PHE A 58 -2.30 8.21 2.23
C PHE A 58 -0.77 8.16 2.17
N ASP A 59 -0.17 8.33 0.99
CA ASP A 59 1.28 8.26 0.81
C ASP A 59 2.01 9.42 1.51
N ILE A 60 1.45 10.63 1.49
CA ILE A 60 1.98 11.79 2.23
C ILE A 60 1.96 11.50 3.74
N ASN A 61 0.83 11.03 4.28
CA ASN A 61 0.72 10.68 5.70
C ASN A 61 1.69 9.56 6.08
N LYS A 62 1.84 8.56 5.22
CA LYS A 62 2.79 7.45 5.42
C LYS A 62 4.24 7.95 5.44
N LEU A 63 4.62 8.84 4.53
CA LEU A 63 5.96 9.44 4.49
C LEU A 63 6.21 10.31 5.73
N HIS A 64 5.24 11.13 6.12
CA HIS A 64 5.32 11.97 7.31
C HIS A 64 5.54 11.10 8.56
N ASN A 65 4.71 10.08 8.76
CA ASN A 65 4.83 9.17 9.90
C ASN A 65 6.16 8.40 9.92
N LYS A 66 6.66 7.96 8.75
CA LYS A 66 7.98 7.34 8.67
C LYS A 66 9.10 8.32 9.04
N THR A 67 8.99 9.57 8.62
CA THR A 67 9.96 10.62 8.95
C THR A 67 9.96 10.90 10.44
N MET A 68 8.78 11.08 11.06
CA MET A 68 8.65 11.31 12.50
C MET A 68 9.21 10.16 13.34
N GLN A 69 9.15 8.93 12.82
CA GLN A 69 9.66 7.74 13.51
C GLN A 69 11.10 7.36 13.09
N ASN A 70 11.78 8.18 12.28
CA ASN A 70 13.11 7.89 11.73
C ASN A 70 13.20 6.54 10.99
N ARG A 71 12.12 6.13 10.31
CA ARG A 71 12.01 4.89 9.52
C ARG A 71 12.05 5.11 8.01
N ASN A 72 12.58 6.25 7.57
CA ASN A 72 12.76 6.53 6.15
C ASN A 72 13.72 5.49 5.53
N GLY A 73 13.44 5.07 4.29
CA GLY A 73 14.19 4.01 3.61
C GLY A 73 13.79 2.56 3.98
N GLN A 74 12.99 2.34 5.03
CA GLN A 74 12.49 1.01 5.37
C GLN A 74 11.28 0.66 4.47
N LEU A 75 11.53 -0.12 3.41
CA LEU A 75 10.52 -0.50 2.41
C LEU A 75 9.85 -1.85 2.70
N LEU A 76 10.57 -2.77 3.33
CA LEU A 76 10.10 -4.13 3.61
C LEU A 76 9.76 -4.27 5.09
N HIS A 77 8.65 -4.94 5.36
CA HIS A 77 8.32 -5.45 6.68
C HIS A 77 9.24 -6.64 6.97
N LYS A 78 9.85 -6.64 8.15
CA LYS A 78 10.58 -7.80 8.64
C LYS A 78 9.57 -8.92 8.87
N GLN A 79 9.77 -10.07 8.25
CA GLN A 79 8.99 -11.25 8.60
C GLN A 79 9.36 -11.63 10.03
N GLN A 80 8.34 -11.79 10.90
CA GLN A 80 8.55 -12.48 12.18
C GLN A 80 8.85 -13.93 11.81
N VAL A 81 10.11 -14.33 11.87
CA VAL A 81 10.48 -15.74 11.82
C VAL A 81 10.15 -16.27 13.22
N SER A 82 9.10 -17.11 13.32
CA SER A 82 8.87 -17.94 14.51
C SER A 82 9.93 -19.00 14.64
#